data_AF-A0A7W0FLZ9-F1
#
_entry.id   AF-A0A7W0FLZ9-F1
#
_cell.length_a   1.000
_cell.length_b   1.000
_cell.length_c   1.000
_cell.angle_alpha   90.00
_cell.angle_beta   90.00
_cell.angle_gamma   90.00
#
_symmetry.space_group_name_H-M   'P 1'
#
loop_
_entity.id
_entity.type
_entity.pdbx_description
1 polymer ?
#
loop_
_entity_poly.entity_id
_entity_poly.type
_entity_poly.pdbx_seq_one_letter_code
_entity_poly.pdbx_strand_id
1 'polypeptide(L)'
;MTNEGALERVIRFVMVAVARVSAALLVVGLGWWLARPETVGALQTLEAGILLLMVVPLLRVLQSAARAVRLQDWLHVGTIAAVAALLAMTLLYASLL
;
A
#
# COMPACT_ATOMS: atom_id res chain seq x y z
N MET A 1 -7.39 23.24 17.41
CA MET A 1 -7.28 22.00 16.59
C MET A 1 -5.80 21.69 16.44
N THR A 2 -5.30 20.65 17.10
CA THR A 2 -3.89 20.26 17.04
C THR A 2 -3.55 19.71 15.65
N ASN A 3 -2.33 19.99 15.14
CA ASN A 3 -1.85 19.56 13.81
C ASN A 3 -1.96 18.03 13.59
N GLU A 4 -1.97 17.25 14.67
CA GLU A 4 -2.10 15.79 14.66
C GLU A 4 -3.42 15.31 14.04
N GLY A 5 -4.54 16.00 14.32
CA GLY A 5 -5.84 15.66 13.74
C GLY A 5 -6.00 16.06 12.26
N ALA A 6 -5.13 16.94 11.75
CA ALA A 6 -5.09 17.28 10.32
C ALA A 6 -4.29 16.22 9.55
N LEU A 7 -3.11 15.84 10.06
CA LEU A 7 -2.26 14.80 9.47
C LEU A 7 -3.00 13.45 9.38
N GLU A 8 -3.69 13.06 10.44
CA GLU A 8 -4.41 11.77 10.49
C GLU A 8 -5.58 11.71 9.50
N ARG A 9 -6.22 12.86 9.23
CA ARG A 9 -7.24 12.99 8.18
C ARG A 9 -6.65 12.89 6.79
N VAL A 10 -5.51 13.54 6.54
CA VAL A 10 -4.80 13.47 5.26
C VAL A 10 -4.35 12.04 4.98
N ILE A 11 -3.73 11.36 5.95
CA ILE A 11 -3.29 9.95 5.78
C ILE A 11 -4.49 9.05 5.46
N ARG A 12 -5.61 9.20 6.19
CA ARG A 12 -6.82 8.43 5.93
C ARG A 12 -7.40 8.70 4.54
N PHE A 13 -7.43 9.96 4.13
CA PHE A 13 -7.88 10.35 2.79
C PHE A 13 -6.98 9.76 1.71
N VAL A 14 -5.65 9.88 1.86
CA VAL A 14 -4.65 9.31 0.94
C VAL A 14 -4.82 7.80 0.83
N MET A 15 -4.98 7.09 1.95
CA MET A 15 -5.19 5.63 1.91
C MET A 15 -6.46 5.24 1.15
N VAL A 16 -7.57 5.95 1.37
CA VAL A 16 -8.83 5.69 0.66
C VAL A 16 -8.70 6.04 -0.82
N ALA A 17 -8.05 7.15 -1.15
CA ALA A 17 -7.79 7.57 -2.53
C ALA A 17 -6.92 6.54 -3.25
N VAL A 18 -5.80 6.13 -2.66
CA VAL A 18 -4.90 5.11 -3.21
C VAL A 18 -5.63 3.80 -3.41
N ALA A 19 -6.43 3.34 -2.44
CA ALA A 19 -7.21 2.11 -2.57
C ALA A 19 -8.26 2.17 -3.70
N ARG A 20 -8.88 3.33 -3.91
CA ARG A 20 -9.85 3.52 -5.00
C ARG A 20 -9.16 3.59 -6.36
N VAL A 21 -8.04 4.32 -6.45
CA VAL A 21 -7.26 4.45 -7.68
C VAL A 21 -6.65 3.10 -8.07
N SER A 22 -6.12 2.34 -7.11
CA SER A 22 -5.56 1.02 -7.37
C SER A 22 -6.62 0.02 -7.83
N ALA A 23 -7.80 0.01 -7.20
CA ALA A 23 -8.93 -0.80 -7.63
C ALA A 23 -9.39 -0.42 -9.05
N ALA A 24 -9.47 0.87 -9.36
CA ALA A 24 -9.81 1.33 -10.71
C ALA A 24 -8.77 0.89 -11.75
N LEU A 25 -7.47 1.03 -11.46
CA LEU A 25 -6.38 0.58 -12.33
C LEU A 25 -6.40 -0.93 -12.55
N LEU A 26 -6.68 -1.72 -11.50
CA LEU A 26 -6.83 -3.17 -11.65
C LEU A 26 -8.03 -3.55 -12.51
N VAL A 27 -9.19 -2.91 -12.30
CA VAL A 27 -10.40 -3.20 -13.09
C VAL A 27 -10.19 -2.81 -14.56
N VAL A 28 -9.58 -1.65 -14.83
CA VAL A 28 -9.26 -1.20 -16.19
C VAL A 28 -8.21 -2.09 -16.82
N GLY A 29 -7.12 -2.39 -16.11
CA GLY A 29 -6.04 -3.24 -16.59
C GLY A 29 -6.51 -4.67 -16.86
N LEU A 30 -7.34 -5.25 -16.00
CA LEU A 30 -7.93 -6.57 -16.19
C LEU A 30 -8.92 -6.58 -17.36
N GLY A 31 -9.78 -5.56 -17.46
CA GLY A 31 -10.72 -5.42 -18.58
C GLY A 31 -10.00 -5.29 -19.92
N TRP A 32 -8.92 -4.51 -19.95
CA TRP A 32 -8.06 -4.37 -21.12
C TRP A 32 -7.34 -5.69 -21.43
N TRP A 33 -6.76 -6.35 -20.42
CA TRP A 33 -6.09 -7.64 -20.61
C TRP A 33 -7.03 -8.71 -21.15
N LEU A 34 -8.27 -8.79 -20.64
CA LEU A 34 -9.29 -9.72 -21.15
C LEU A 34 -9.67 -9.42 -22.61
N ALA A 35 -9.68 -8.15 -23.01
CA ALA A 35 -9.95 -7.75 -24.39
C ALA A 35 -8.75 -7.99 -25.33
N ARG A 36 -7.52 -7.75 -24.84
CA ARG A 36 -6.26 -7.82 -25.59
C ARG A 36 -5.08 -8.22 -24.68
N PRO A 37 -4.89 -9.54 -24.44
CA PRO A 37 -3.92 -10.02 -23.47
C PRO A 37 -2.45 -9.78 -23.88
N GLU A 38 -2.19 -9.58 -25.16
CA GLU A 38 -0.83 -9.41 -25.72
C GLU A 38 -0.33 -7.97 -25.72
N THR A 39 -1.12 -7.02 -25.18
CA THR A 39 -0.73 -5.60 -25.17
C THR A 39 0.09 -5.26 -23.93
N VAL A 40 1.33 -4.80 -24.14
CA VAL A 40 2.25 -4.34 -23.09
C VAL A 40 1.59 -3.32 -22.14
N GLY A 41 0.69 -2.47 -22.67
CA GLY A 41 -0.05 -1.49 -21.89
C GLY A 41 -0.99 -2.10 -20.84
N ALA A 42 -1.65 -3.23 -21.14
CA ALA A 42 -2.52 -3.90 -20.17
C ALA A 42 -1.73 -4.45 -18.97
N LEU A 43 -0.56 -5.05 -19.25
CA LEU A 43 0.35 -5.57 -18.24
C LEU A 43 0.89 -4.44 -17.34
N GLN A 44 1.38 -3.35 -17.94
CA GLN A 44 1.88 -2.17 -17.20
C GLN A 44 0.80 -1.53 -16.32
N THR A 45 -0.45 -1.50 -16.79
CA THR A 45 -1.57 -0.92 -16.02
C THR A 45 -1.93 -1.81 -14.82
N LEU A 46 -1.89 -3.14 -14.99
CA LEU A 46 -2.05 -4.10 -13.90
C LEU A 46 -0.92 -4.00 -12.87
N GLU A 47 0.34 -3.98 -13.32
CA GLU A 47 1.51 -3.79 -12.45
C GLU A 47 1.42 -2.49 -11.65
N ALA A 48 1.07 -1.38 -12.32
CA ALA A 48 0.88 -0.09 -11.65
C ALA A 48 -0.22 -0.17 -10.59
N GLY A 49 -1.35 -0.84 -10.87
CA GLY A 49 -2.42 -1.07 -9.92
C GLY A 49 -1.98 -1.88 -8.69
N ILE A 50 -1.19 -2.93 -8.89
CA ILE A 50 -0.63 -3.77 -7.82
C ILE A 50 0.37 -2.98 -6.97
N LEU A 51 1.28 -2.24 -7.60
CA LEU A 51 2.25 -1.40 -6.90
C LEU A 51 1.56 -0.33 -6.06
N LEU A 52 0.51 0.30 -6.60
CA LEU A 52 -0.28 1.28 -5.85
C LEU A 52 -1.00 0.64 -4.66
N LEU A 53 -1.49 -0.59 -4.80
CA LEU A 53 -2.10 -1.36 -3.70
C LEU A 53 -1.12 -1.59 -2.55
N MET A 54 0.15 -1.83 -2.85
CA MET A 54 1.22 -2.04 -1.85
C MET A 54 1.55 -0.78 -1.04
N VAL A 55 1.22 0.42 -1.54
CA VAL A 55 1.43 1.67 -0.81
C VAL A 55 0.54 1.75 0.44
N VAL A 56 -0.68 1.19 0.39
CA VAL A 56 -1.64 1.23 1.51
C VAL A 56 -1.12 0.51 2.77
N PRO A 57 -0.68 -0.76 2.71
CA PRO A 57 -0.11 -1.43 3.88
C PRO A 57 1.18 -0.76 4.38
N LEU A 58 2.02 -0.22 3.50
CA LEU A 58 3.20 0.56 3.91
C LEU A 58 2.82 1.79 4.75
N LEU A 59 1.83 2.57 4.31
CA LEU A 59 1.34 3.72 5.06
C LEU A 59 0.75 3.31 6.42
N ARG A 60 0.03 2.18 6.49
CA ARG A 60 -0.49 1.63 7.75
C ARG A 60 0.62 1.25 8.71
N VAL A 61 1.67 0.59 8.22
CA VAL A 61 2.82 0.18 9.05
C VAL A 61 3.53 1.41 9.61
N LEU A 62 3.78 2.43 8.79
CA LEU A 62 4.40 3.68 9.24
C LEU A 62 3.55 4.42 10.29
N GLN A 63 2.23 4.50 10.07
CA GLN A 63 1.33 5.13 11.04
C GLN A 63 1.27 4.34 12.36
N SER A 64 1.22 3.01 12.27
CA SER A 64 1.23 2.13 13.44
C SER A 64 2.55 2.27 14.21
N ALA A 65 3.69 2.32 13.51
CA ALA A 65 5.01 2.51 14.09
C ALA A 65 5.12 3.85 14.85
N ALA A 66 4.70 4.94 14.19
CA ALA A 66 4.71 6.28 14.80
C ALA A 66 3.85 6.33 16.08
N ARG A 67 2.71 5.63 16.10
CA ARG A 67 1.83 5.56 17.26
C ARG A 67 2.41 4.66 18.36
N ALA A 68 2.95 3.49 18.03
CA ALA A 68 3.54 2.56 18.99
C ALA A 68 4.77 3.15 19.69
N VAL A 69 5.64 3.86 18.96
CA VAL A 69 6.79 4.57 19.53
C VAL A 69 6.33 5.67 20.50
N ARG A 70 5.28 6.42 20.15
CA ARG A 70 4.71 7.44 21.04
C ARG A 70 4.11 6.87 22.32
N LEU A 71 3.49 5.69 22.24
CA LEU A 71 2.88 5.01 23.39
C LEU A 71 3.89 4.18 24.20
N GLN A 72 5.17 4.15 23.79
CA GLN A 72 6.22 3.29 24.36
C GLN A 72 5.82 1.81 24.46
N ASP A 73 4.95 1.34 23.57
CA ASP A 73 4.50 -0.05 23.53
C ASP A 73 5.48 -0.88 22.70
N TRP A 74 6.52 -1.37 23.37
CA TRP A 74 7.62 -2.14 22.76
C TRP A 74 7.14 -3.45 22.12
N LEU A 75 6.07 -4.05 22.63
CA LEU A 75 5.49 -5.29 22.10
C LEU A 75 4.80 -5.02 20.77
N HIS A 76 4.07 -3.91 20.67
CA HIS A 76 3.47 -3.45 19.43
C HIS A 76 4.54 -3.07 18.38
N VAL A 77 5.62 -2.39 18.79
CA VAL A 77 6.76 -2.07 17.91
C VAL A 77 7.38 -3.34 17.32
N GLY A 78 7.57 -4.39 18.12
CA GLY A 78 8.08 -5.68 17.62
C GLY A 78 7.15 -6.32 16.59
N THR A 79 5.84 -6.24 16.81
CA THR A 79 4.84 -6.78 15.88
C THR A 79 4.84 -6.03 14.55
N ILE A 80 4.95 -4.70 14.60
CA ILE A 80 5.06 -3.83 13.42
C ILE A 80 6.36 -4.11 12.65
N ALA A 81 7.48 -4.31 13.35
CA ALA A 81 8.75 -4.66 12.72
C ALA A 81 8.68 -6.01 11.98
N ALA A 82 8.03 -7.01 12.57
CA ALA A 82 7.79 -8.30 11.91
C ALA A 82 6.92 -8.16 10.65
N VAL A 83 5.83 -7.38 10.72
CA VAL A 83 4.96 -7.09 9.56
C VAL A 83 5.72 -6.31 8.47
N ALA A 84 6.56 -5.36 8.85
CA ALA A 84 7.41 -4.61 7.93
C ALA A 84 8.42 -5.51 7.21
N ALA A 85 9.05 -6.45 7.94
CA ALA A 85 9.96 -7.44 7.38
C ALA A 85 9.24 -8.37 6.38
N LEU A 86 8.04 -8.85 6.72
CA LEU A 86 7.19 -9.64 5.82
C LEU A 86 6.83 -8.88 4.54
N LEU A 87 6.46 -7.61 4.63
CA LEU A 87 6.20 -6.75 3.47
C LEU A 87 7.45 -6.57 2.62
N ALA A 88 8.60 -6.30 3.23
CA ALA A 88 9.87 -6.17 2.54
C ALA A 88 10.25 -7.46 1.81
N MET A 89 10.08 -8.62 2.46
CA MET A 89 10.32 -9.93 1.85
C MET A 89 9.38 -10.20 0.67
N THR A 90 8.10 -9.83 0.81
CA THR A 90 7.10 -9.97 -0.25
C THR A 90 7.46 -9.12 -1.47
N LEU A 91 7.88 -7.88 -1.26
CA LEU A 91 8.32 -6.99 -2.33
C LEU A 91 9.61 -7.49 -2.99
N LEU A 92 10.57 -7.96 -2.19
CA LEU A 92 11.82 -8.51 -2.70
C LEU A 92 11.55 -9.74 -3.58
N TYR A 93 10.71 -10.65 -3.10
CA TYR A 93 10.31 -11.84 -3.85
C TYR A 93 9.55 -11.49 -5.14
N ALA A 94 8.61 -10.53 -5.07
CA ALA A 94 7.89 -10.04 -6.25
C ALA A 94 8.81 -9.36 -7.27
N SER A 95 9.91 -8.73 -6.85
CA SER A 95 10.88 -8.10 -7.75
C SER A 95 11.89 -9.06 -8.38
N LEU A 96 11.98 -10.29 -7.85
CA LEU A 96 12.88 -11.34 -8.32
C LEU A 96 12.21 -12.30 -9.31
N LEU A 97 10.90 -12.15 -9.53
CA LEU A 97 10.03 -13.03 -10.33
C LEU A 97 9.67 -12.34 -11.64
#